data_AF-A0A4Y2DI54-F1
#
_entry.id   AF-A0A4Y2DI54-F1
#
_cell.length_a   1.000
_cell.length_b   1.000
_cell.length_c   1.000
_cell.angle_alpha   90.00
_cell.angle_beta   90.00
_cell.angle_gamma   90.00
#
_symmetry.space_group_name_H-M   'P 1'
#
loop_
_entity.id
_entity.type
_entity.pdbx_description
1 polymer ?
#
loop_
_entity_poly.entity_id
_entity_poly.type
_entity_poly.pdbx_seq_one_letter_code
_entity_poly.pdbx_strand_id
1 'polypeptide(L)'
;MLQFVSSDSSAESEIAKAESMSRRNHLHDEMRWRDADMLQAGVRQSAIARELNVHRSVIHRLWNHYQRGQNSSRIRGSGLRIITTMADDRYLLQCARRSRTLTARQLSAAAGRLISRQTVSR
;
A
#
# COMPACT_ATOMS: atom_id res chain seq x y z
N MET A 1 -20.27 37.71 -31.32
CA MET A 1 -19.76 37.85 -29.94
C MET A 1 -20.76 37.20 -28.99
N LEU A 2 -20.34 36.16 -28.27
CA LEU A 2 -20.51 35.94 -26.82
C LEU A 2 -20.26 34.47 -26.54
N GLN A 3 -19.11 34.22 -25.91
CA GLN A 3 -18.77 32.93 -25.32
C GLN A 3 -19.54 32.78 -24.00
N PHE A 4 -20.01 31.58 -23.70
CA PHE A 4 -20.16 31.16 -22.31
C PHE A 4 -19.61 29.75 -22.12
N VAL A 5 -18.64 29.71 -21.22
CA VAL A 5 -17.92 28.58 -20.65
C VAL A 5 -18.91 27.58 -20.05
N SER A 6 -18.86 26.32 -20.50
CA SER A 6 -19.52 25.19 -19.85
C SER A 6 -18.41 24.22 -19.45
N SER A 7 -17.80 24.43 -18.28
CA SER A 7 -16.70 23.60 -17.78
C SER A 7 -16.70 23.44 -16.25
N ASP A 8 -17.87 23.34 -15.62
CA ASP A 8 -17.94 23.08 -14.15
C ASP A 8 -18.55 21.73 -13.77
N SER A 9 -19.30 21.06 -14.65
CA SER A 9 -20.02 19.82 -14.29
C SER A 9 -19.10 18.63 -13.95
N SER A 10 -17.89 18.56 -14.50
CA SER A 10 -16.95 17.45 -14.23
C SER A 10 -16.25 17.60 -12.88
N ALA A 11 -15.90 18.82 -12.47
CA ALA A 11 -15.24 19.07 -11.18
C ALA A 11 -16.23 18.88 -10.02
N GLU A 12 -17.47 19.32 -10.18
CA GLU A 12 -18.54 19.10 -9.18
C GLU A 12 -18.82 17.59 -8.97
N SER A 13 -18.75 16.78 -10.03
CA SER A 13 -18.92 15.32 -9.92
C SER A 13 -17.74 14.63 -9.23
N GLU A 14 -16.52 15.14 -9.38
CA GLU A 14 -15.34 14.61 -8.68
C GLU A 14 -15.32 15.01 -7.20
N ILE A 15 -15.73 16.25 -6.89
CA ILE A 15 -15.88 16.75 -5.52
C ILE A 15 -16.98 15.96 -4.79
N ALA A 16 -18.16 15.78 -5.39
CA ALA A 16 -19.23 14.98 -4.79
C ALA A 16 -18.84 13.51 -4.58
N LYS A 17 -18.04 12.94 -5.50
CA LYS A 17 -17.52 11.57 -5.36
C LYS A 17 -16.46 11.48 -4.26
N ALA A 18 -15.53 12.42 -4.19
CA ALA A 18 -14.53 12.49 -3.11
C ALA A 18 -15.17 12.71 -1.75
N GLU A 19 -16.20 13.55 -1.68
CA GLU A 19 -16.99 13.79 -0.47
C GLU A 19 -17.80 12.56 -0.07
N SER A 20 -18.35 11.81 -1.02
CA SER A 20 -19.03 10.53 -0.74
C SER A 20 -18.07 9.44 -0.22
N MET A 21 -16.82 9.43 -0.71
CA MET A 21 -15.78 8.53 -0.21
C MET A 21 -15.31 8.96 1.18
N SER A 22 -15.13 10.26 1.41
CA SER A 22 -14.77 10.82 2.71
C SER A 22 -15.82 10.55 3.78
N ARG A 23 -17.11 10.78 3.48
CA ARG A 23 -18.23 10.50 4.38
C ARG A 23 -18.34 9.01 4.73
N ARG A 24 -18.17 8.11 3.76
CA ARG A 24 -18.16 6.66 4.01
C ARG A 24 -16.99 6.20 4.88
N ASN A 25 -15.81 6.79 4.67
CA ASN A 25 -14.63 6.45 5.45
C ASN A 25 -14.74 6.99 6.88
N HIS A 26 -15.27 8.20 7.05
CA HIS A 26 -15.45 8.82 8.35
C HIS A 26 -16.40 8.02 9.27
N LEU A 27 -17.54 7.57 8.74
CA LEU A 27 -18.45 6.67 9.46
C LEU A 27 -17.77 5.36 9.86
N HIS A 28 -16.93 4.82 8.97
CA HIS A 28 -16.17 3.61 9.26
C HIS A 28 -15.13 3.83 10.37
N ASP A 29 -14.44 4.97 10.39
CA ASP A 29 -13.41 5.29 11.38
C ASP A 29 -14.01 5.59 12.77
N GLU A 30 -15.17 6.26 12.84
CA GLU A 30 -15.90 6.46 14.09
C GLU A 30 -16.38 5.12 14.69
N MET A 31 -16.96 4.25 13.87
CA MET A 31 -17.32 2.89 14.29
C MET A 31 -16.08 2.09 14.69
N ARG A 32 -14.93 2.33 14.04
CA ARG A 32 -13.67 1.63 14.32
C ARG A 32 -13.13 1.91 15.70
N TRP A 33 -13.17 3.17 16.14
CA TRP A 33 -12.71 3.55 17.47
C TRP A 33 -13.66 3.04 18.55
N ARG A 34 -14.97 3.13 18.35
CA ARG A 34 -15.97 2.61 19.30
C ARG A 34 -15.90 1.08 19.43
N ASP A 35 -15.78 0.37 18.31
CA ASP A 35 -15.64 -1.09 18.30
C ASP A 35 -14.31 -1.55 18.92
N ALA A 36 -13.21 -0.85 18.63
CA ALA A 36 -11.90 -1.18 19.19
C ALA A 36 -11.90 -1.06 20.72
N ASP A 37 -12.46 0.02 21.27
CA ASP A 37 -12.58 0.22 22.73
C ASP A 37 -13.43 -0.89 23.38
N MET A 38 -14.56 -1.25 22.79
CA MET A 38 -15.44 -2.31 23.31
C MET A 38 -14.83 -3.71 23.18
N LEU A 39 -14.11 -3.99 22.09
CA LEU A 39 -13.39 -5.26 21.90
C LEU A 39 -12.22 -5.38 22.87
N GLN A 40 -11.52 -4.28 23.16
CA GLN A 40 -10.44 -4.24 24.14
C GLN A 40 -10.95 -4.42 25.57
N ALA A 41 -12.18 -3.97 25.87
CA ALA A 41 -12.89 -4.25 27.12
C ALA A 41 -13.43 -5.69 27.24
N GLY A 42 -13.21 -6.56 26.24
CA GLY A 42 -13.61 -7.97 26.26
C GLY A 42 -15.08 -8.22 25.94
N VAL A 43 -15.80 -7.23 25.39
CA VAL A 43 -17.20 -7.36 25.03
C VAL A 43 -17.35 -8.31 23.83
N ARG A 44 -18.35 -9.19 23.88
CA ARG A 44 -18.64 -10.12 22.78
C ARG A 44 -19.06 -9.35 21.52
N GLN A 45 -18.51 -9.70 20.36
CA GLN A 45 -18.84 -9.10 19.05
C GLN A 45 -20.35 -9.02 18.76
N SER A 46 -21.14 -9.97 19.26
CA SER A 46 -22.60 -9.96 19.09
C SER A 46 -23.31 -8.90 19.93
N ALA A 47 -22.76 -8.52 21.08
CA ALA A 47 -23.28 -7.41 21.88
C ALA A 47 -22.94 -6.07 21.22
N ILE A 48 -21.72 -5.93 20.70
CA ILE A 48 -21.28 -4.75 19.95
C ILE A 48 -22.15 -4.51 18.71
N ALA A 49 -22.45 -5.58 17.94
CA ALA A 49 -23.34 -5.49 16.79
C ALA A 49 -24.76 -4.99 17.17
N ARG A 50 -25.27 -5.38 18.35
CA ARG A 50 -26.58 -4.93 18.84
C ARG A 50 -26.54 -3.48 19.33
N GLU A 51 -25.45 -3.07 19.96
CA GLU A 51 -25.27 -1.72 20.51
C GLU A 51 -25.07 -0.67 19.42
N LEU A 52 -24.34 -1.03 18.37
CA LEU A 52 -24.18 -0.18 17.18
C LEU A 52 -25.29 -0.36 16.14
N ASN A 53 -26.27 -1.24 16.38
CA ASN A 53 -27.33 -1.59 15.42
C ASN A 53 -26.81 -1.93 14.01
N VAL A 54 -25.64 -2.58 13.95
CA VAL A 54 -24.98 -2.97 12.70
C VAL A 54 -24.93 -4.48 12.56
N HIS A 55 -24.91 -4.95 11.32
CA HIS A 55 -24.83 -6.38 11.06
C HIS A 55 -23.48 -6.95 11.53
N ARG A 56 -23.49 -8.18 12.07
CA ARG A 56 -22.29 -8.86 12.60
C ARG A 56 -21.13 -8.93 11.60
N SER A 57 -21.43 -8.98 10.30
CA SER A 57 -20.41 -8.97 9.23
C SER A 57 -19.60 -7.68 9.19
N VAL A 58 -20.19 -6.54 9.56
CA VAL A 58 -19.52 -5.24 9.58
C VAL A 58 -18.49 -5.22 10.70
N ILE A 59 -18.88 -5.60 11.91
CA ILE A 59 -17.98 -5.74 13.08
C ILE A 59 -16.81 -6.68 12.76
N HIS A 60 -17.10 -7.84 12.15
CA HIS A 60 -16.07 -8.81 11.79
C HIS A 60 -15.06 -8.25 10.77
N ARG A 61 -15.52 -7.52 9.75
CA ARG A 61 -14.63 -6.85 8.79
C ARG A 61 -13.79 -5.78 9.47
N LEU A 62 -14.41 -5.00 10.36
CA LEU A 62 -13.75 -3.91 11.07
C LEU A 62 -12.64 -4.44 11.99
N TRP A 63 -12.93 -5.52 12.72
CA TRP A 63 -11.97 -6.23 13.55
C TRP A 63 -10.81 -6.80 12.74
N ASN A 64 -11.08 -7.46 11.60
CA ASN A 64 -10.03 -7.97 10.72
C ASN A 64 -9.13 -6.86 10.21
N HIS A 65 -9.69 -5.70 9.84
CA HIS A 65 -8.89 -4.55 9.42
C HIS A 65 -8.08 -3.95 10.57
N TYR A 66 -8.64 -3.89 11.78
CA TYR A 66 -7.93 -3.45 12.98
C TYR A 66 -6.75 -4.36 13.30
N GLN A 67 -6.96 -5.68 13.35
CA GLN A 67 -5.90 -6.67 13.57
C GLN A 67 -4.85 -6.63 12.46
N ARG A 68 -5.27 -6.49 11.20
CA ARG A 68 -4.34 -6.40 10.06
C ARG A 68 -3.53 -5.11 10.08
N GLY A 69 -4.08 -4.02 10.62
CA GLY A 69 -3.38 -2.75 10.88
C GLY A 69 -2.43 -2.83 12.08
N GLN A 70 -2.83 -3.45 13.18
CA GLN A 70 -1.96 -3.74 14.33
C GLN A 70 -0.79 -4.67 13.94
N ASN A 71 -1.07 -5.71 13.14
CA ASN A 71 -0.07 -6.58 12.52
C ASN A 71 0.64 -5.96 11.30
N SER A 72 0.23 -4.78 10.83
CA SER A 72 0.87 -4.11 9.68
C SER A 72 2.19 -3.44 10.04
N SER A 73 2.60 -3.48 11.30
CA SER A 73 3.92 -3.00 11.74
C SER A 73 5.08 -3.67 11.01
N ARG A 74 4.90 -4.79 10.29
CA ARG A 74 6.04 -5.56 9.77
C ARG A 74 5.91 -6.29 8.45
N ILE A 75 5.07 -5.84 7.51
CA ILE A 75 5.25 -6.28 6.12
C ILE A 75 5.29 -5.06 5.22
N ARG A 76 6.44 -4.36 5.29
CA ARG A 76 6.98 -3.63 4.14
C ARG A 76 6.94 -4.64 3.01
N GLY A 77 6.11 -4.39 2.00
CA GLY A 77 5.76 -5.38 0.99
C GLY A 77 7.00 -6.15 0.53
N SER A 78 6.87 -7.47 0.42
CA SER A 78 7.75 -8.30 -0.41
C SER A 78 7.53 -7.94 -1.89
N GLY A 79 7.76 -6.67 -2.20
CA GLY A 79 7.77 -6.13 -3.53
C GLY A 79 9.13 -6.44 -4.11
N LEU A 80 9.12 -7.35 -5.08
CA LEU A 80 10.23 -7.82 -5.91
C LEU A 80 10.88 -9.10 -5.37
N ARG A 81 10.63 -10.19 -6.10
CA ARG A 81 11.54 -11.33 -6.20
C ARG A 81 12.87 -10.77 -6.73
N ILE A 82 13.78 -10.41 -5.84
CA ILE A 82 15.05 -9.81 -6.22
C ILE A 82 15.88 -10.89 -6.92
N ILE A 83 16.06 -10.74 -8.24
CA ILE A 83 16.88 -11.63 -9.07
C ILE A 83 18.35 -11.52 -8.65
N THR A 84 18.75 -10.37 -8.10
CA THR A 84 20.06 -10.13 -7.52
C THR A 84 20.04 -10.37 -6.02
N THR A 85 21.06 -11.05 -5.51
CA THR A 85 21.29 -11.18 -4.08
C THR A 85 22.20 -10.01 -3.63
N MET A 86 22.16 -9.61 -2.36
CA MET A 86 23.05 -8.55 -1.84
C MET A 86 24.55 -8.82 -2.11
N ALA A 87 24.95 -10.09 -2.27
CA ALA A 87 26.30 -10.46 -2.67
C ALA A 87 26.61 -10.08 -4.13
N ASP A 88 25.64 -10.26 -5.04
CA ASP A 88 25.78 -9.91 -6.46
C ASP A 88 25.91 -8.39 -6.61
N ASP A 89 25.12 -7.62 -5.86
CA ASP A 89 25.17 -6.14 -5.89
C ASP A 89 26.55 -5.62 -5.42
N ARG A 90 27.12 -6.24 -4.38
CA ARG A 90 28.47 -5.91 -3.90
C ARG A 90 29.55 -6.26 -4.92
N TYR A 91 29.42 -7.42 -5.57
CA TYR A 91 30.34 -7.85 -6.62
C TYR A 91 30.29 -6.89 -7.83
N LEU A 92 29.10 -6.53 -8.30
CA LEU A 92 28.90 -5.56 -9.37
C LEU A 92 29.50 -4.19 -9.03
N LEU A 93 29.29 -3.70 -7.79
CA LEU A 93 29.86 -2.44 -7.34
C LEU A 93 31.40 -2.48 -7.32
N GLN A 94 32.00 -3.60 -6.90
CA GLN A 94 33.44 -3.79 -6.91
C GLN A 94 34.00 -3.85 -8.34
N CYS A 95 33.33 -4.56 -9.25
CA CYS A 95 33.70 -4.61 -10.66
C CYS A 95 33.58 -3.24 -11.35
N ALA A 96 32.50 -2.49 -11.07
CA ALA A 96 32.31 -1.14 -11.59
C ALA A 96 33.38 -0.16 -11.08
N ARG A 97 33.83 -0.32 -9.82
CA ARG A 97 34.93 0.46 -9.26
C ARG A 97 36.28 0.11 -9.88
N ARG A 98 36.55 -1.19 -10.10
CA ARG A 98 37.83 -1.67 -10.61
C ARG A 98 38.01 -1.44 -12.11
N SER A 99 36.92 -1.45 -12.88
CA SER A 99 36.95 -1.35 -14.33
C SER A 99 35.88 -0.40 -14.85
N ARG A 100 36.16 0.92 -14.79
CA ARG A 100 35.27 2.00 -15.26
C ARG A 100 34.89 1.91 -16.75
N THR A 101 35.58 1.10 -17.53
CA THR A 101 35.37 0.92 -18.98
C THR A 101 34.43 -0.24 -19.32
N LEU A 102 34.03 -1.08 -18.35
CA LEU A 102 33.20 -2.24 -18.63
C LEU A 102 31.73 -1.86 -18.81
N THR A 103 31.12 -2.46 -19.82
CA THR A 103 29.69 -2.28 -20.11
C THR A 103 28.84 -3.12 -19.16
N ALA A 104 27.65 -2.66 -18.80
CA ALA A 104 26.69 -3.36 -17.93
C ALA A 104 26.47 -4.85 -18.28
N ARG A 105 26.54 -5.21 -19.57
CA ARG A 105 26.42 -6.58 -20.05
C ARG A 105 27.65 -7.45 -19.74
N GLN A 106 28.84 -6.87 -19.76
CA GLN A 106 30.08 -7.55 -19.34
C GLN A 106 30.11 -7.75 -17.82
N LEU A 107 29.61 -6.77 -17.06
CA LEU A 107 29.47 -6.88 -15.61
C LEU A 107 28.47 -7.99 -15.21
N SER A 108 27.33 -8.08 -15.89
CA SER A 108 26.37 -9.17 -15.68
C SER A 108 26.94 -10.54 -16.07
N ALA A 109 27.69 -10.62 -17.16
CA ALA A 109 28.33 -11.86 -17.61
C ALA A 109 29.39 -12.34 -16.60
N ALA A 110 30.17 -11.42 -16.03
CA ALA A 110 31.16 -11.72 -14.98
C ALA A 110 30.50 -12.22 -13.68
N ALA A 111 29.30 -11.74 -13.36
CA ALA A 111 28.52 -12.19 -12.20
C ALA A 111 27.85 -13.57 -12.39
N GLY A 112 27.93 -14.17 -13.59
CA GLY A 112 27.35 -15.48 -13.87
C GLY A 112 25.81 -15.54 -13.77
N ARG A 113 25.14 -14.38 -13.73
CA ARG A 113 23.67 -14.27 -13.63
C ARG A 113 23.10 -13.50 -14.82
N LEU A 114 21.89 -13.89 -15.23
CA LEU A 114 21.09 -13.16 -16.22
C LEU A 114 20.48 -11.90 -15.56
N ILE A 115 21.30 -10.90 -15.30
CA ILE A 115 20.87 -9.62 -14.74
C ILE A 115 20.58 -8.68 -15.91
N SER A 116 19.39 -8.09 -15.94
CA SER A 116 19.03 -7.13 -16.99
C SER A 116 19.95 -5.91 -16.94
N ARG A 117 20.28 -5.36 -18.11
CA ARG A 117 21.05 -4.11 -18.25
C ARG A 117 20.46 -2.98 -17.40
N GLN A 118 19.13 -2.89 -17.33
CA GLN A 118 18.44 -1.86 -16.54
C GLN A 118 18.72 -1.99 -15.04
N THR A 119 18.89 -3.21 -14.53
CA THR A 119 19.19 -3.45 -13.11
C THR A 119 20.63 -3.07 -12.76
N VAL A 120 21.57 -3.29 -13.69
CA VAL A 120 23.00 -2.94 -13.50
C VAL A 120 23.25 -1.43 -13.62
N SER A 121 22.39 -0.69 -14.33
CA SER A 121 22.54 0.76 -14.55
C SER A 121 21.64 1.64 -13.67
N ARG A 122 20.96 1.07 -12.67
CA ARG A 122 20.25 1.84 -11.63
C ARG A 122 21.22 2.51 -10.68
#